data_AF-A0A973F5K4-F1
#
_entry.id   AF-A0A973F5K4-F1
#
_cell.length_a   1.000
_cell.length_b   1.000
_cell.length_c   1.000
_cell.angle_alpha   90.00
_cell.angle_beta   90.00
_cell.angle_gamma   90.00
#
_symmetry.space_group_name_H-M   'P 1'
#
loop_
_entity.id
_entity.type
_entity.pdbx_description
1 polymer ?
#
loop_
_entity_poly.entity_id
_entity_poly.type
_entity_poly.pdbx_seq_one_letter_code
_entity_poly.pdbx_strand_id
1 'polypeptide(L)'
;MTLPTWDLVITLFFLMVMAYGFILGRGRIVIILILSYAAALVAGEAGSLVYNFFTGTKQIADTVWISSNMSLFSVKVALFALIIILMTTRGELGTLNNLAKGVRSTLLVGFYSFFNAGLIVSSIIKFLPEGTQQDLFNLSPIAVKVDSYRIWWLLLPILVMIGEGFLRGRQEVTKE
;
A
#
# COMPACT_ATOMS: atom_id res chain seq x y z
N MET A 1 -18.44 -8.02 -26.85
CA MET A 1 -17.11 -7.41 -26.63
C MET A 1 -16.93 -7.28 -25.13
N THR A 2 -16.12 -8.14 -24.51
CA THR A 2 -15.79 -8.02 -23.09
C THR A 2 -14.87 -6.83 -22.94
N LEU A 3 -15.41 -5.68 -22.53
CA LEU A 3 -14.62 -4.53 -22.08
C LEU A 3 -13.50 -5.06 -21.16
N PRO A 4 -12.25 -4.55 -21.26
CA PRO A 4 -11.20 -4.96 -20.35
C PRO A 4 -11.71 -4.75 -18.92
N THR A 5 -11.96 -5.86 -18.24
CA THR A 5 -12.61 -5.85 -16.94
C THR A 5 -11.67 -5.19 -15.94
N TRP A 6 -12.21 -4.43 -15.01
CA TRP A 6 -11.45 -3.87 -13.87
C TRP A 6 -10.64 -4.95 -13.13
N ASP A 7 -11.09 -6.20 -13.18
CA ASP A 7 -10.36 -7.39 -12.72
C ASP A 7 -8.97 -7.54 -13.37
N LEU A 8 -8.84 -7.30 -14.67
CA LEU A 8 -7.57 -7.40 -15.38
C LEU A 8 -6.59 -6.32 -14.89
N VAL A 9 -7.08 -5.09 -14.71
CA VAL A 9 -6.27 -3.97 -14.19
C VAL A 9 -5.76 -4.29 -12.78
N ILE A 10 -6.66 -4.73 -11.89
CA ILE A 10 -6.29 -5.10 -10.51
C ILE A 10 -5.31 -6.27 -10.51
N THR A 11 -5.53 -7.28 -11.35
CA THR A 11 -4.67 -8.48 -11.43
C THR A 11 -3.27 -8.12 -11.94
N LEU A 12 -3.17 -7.32 -13.01
CA LEU A 12 -1.87 -6.86 -13.52
C LEU A 12 -1.14 -6.02 -12.48
N PHE A 13 -1.86 -5.13 -11.79
CA PHE A 13 -1.28 -4.34 -10.70
C PHE A 13 -0.74 -5.24 -9.59
N PHE A 14 -1.49 -6.26 -9.19
CA PHE A 14 -1.06 -7.26 -8.22
C PHE A 14 0.24 -7.94 -8.64
N LEU A 15 0.29 -8.43 -9.89
CA LEU A 15 1.47 -9.10 -10.43
C LEU A 15 2.69 -8.16 -10.49
N MET A 16 2.49 -6.90 -10.86
CA MET A 16 3.57 -5.90 -10.89
C MET A 16 4.13 -5.64 -9.49
N VAL A 17 3.27 -5.40 -8.49
CA VAL A 17 3.71 -5.17 -7.10
C VAL A 17 4.38 -6.41 -6.52
N MET A 18 3.86 -7.61 -6.84
CA MET A 18 4.46 -8.86 -6.42
C MET A 18 5.85 -9.05 -7.02
N ALA A 19 6.00 -8.88 -8.34
CA ALA A 19 7.28 -8.96 -9.03
C ALA A 19 8.29 -7.95 -8.48
N TYR A 20 7.84 -6.71 -8.21
CA TYR A 20 8.67 -5.68 -7.61
C TYR A 20 9.19 -6.08 -6.22
N GLY A 21 8.33 -6.69 -5.39
CA GLY A 21 8.74 -7.16 -4.07
C GLY A 21 9.79 -8.28 -4.12
N PHE A 22 9.74 -9.16 -5.13
CA PHE A 22 10.80 -10.15 -5.38
C PHE A 22 12.15 -9.49 -5.75
N ILE A 23 12.13 -8.43 -6.57
CA ILE A 23 13.34 -7.68 -6.95
C ILE A 23 13.98 -7.01 -5.74
N LEU A 24 13.16 -6.46 -4.85
CA LEU A 24 13.59 -5.76 -3.62
C LEU A 24 14.12 -6.70 -2.54
N GLY A 25 13.58 -7.92 -2.46
CA GLY A 25 13.92 -8.88 -1.43
C GLY A 25 13.25 -8.63 -0.08
N ARG A 26 13.47 -9.57 0.85
CA ARG A 26 12.69 -9.70 2.09
C ARG A 26 12.73 -8.47 3.00
N GLY A 27 13.91 -7.93 3.26
CA GLY A 27 14.05 -6.82 4.21
C GLY A 27 13.27 -5.58 3.75
N ARG A 28 13.41 -5.26 2.47
CA ARG A 28 12.78 -4.08 1.87
C ARG A 28 11.27 -4.24 1.73
N ILE A 29 10.77 -5.41 1.31
CA ILE A 29 9.31 -5.58 1.14
C ILE A 29 8.56 -5.47 2.47
N VAL A 30 9.13 -5.97 3.58
CA VAL A 30 8.52 -5.82 4.91
C VAL A 30 8.45 -4.34 5.32
N ILE A 31 9.51 -3.58 5.05
CA ILE A 31 9.52 -2.14 5.30
C ILE A 31 8.45 -1.44 4.47
N ILE A 32 8.41 -1.68 3.15
CA ILE A 32 7.42 -1.06 2.26
C ILE A 32 6.01 -1.41 2.69
N LEU A 33 5.78 -2.64 3.14
CA LEU A 33 4.50 -3.07 3.67
C LEU A 33 4.10 -2.21 4.87
N ILE A 34 4.95 -2.08 5.90
CA ILE A 34 4.73 -1.22 7.08
C ILE A 34 4.50 0.25 6.67
N LEU A 35 5.32 0.77 5.77
CA LEU A 35 5.20 2.14 5.26
C LEU A 35 3.87 2.34 4.53
N SER A 36 3.37 1.33 3.82
CA SER A 36 2.09 1.40 3.12
C SER A 36 0.92 1.49 4.11
N TYR A 37 1.00 0.90 5.31
CA TYR A 37 0.00 1.14 6.37
C TYR A 37 0.00 2.60 6.81
N ALA A 38 1.18 3.12 7.17
CA ALA A 38 1.33 4.49 7.65
C ALA A 38 0.87 5.49 6.58
N ALA A 39 1.29 5.27 5.32
CA ALA A 39 0.88 6.08 4.19
C ALA A 39 -0.63 6.02 3.96
N ALA A 40 -1.26 4.83 4.07
CA ALA A 40 -2.70 4.69 3.87
C ALA A 40 -3.50 5.46 4.92
N LEU A 41 -3.07 5.40 6.18
CA LEU A 41 -3.68 6.14 7.27
C LEU A 41 -3.51 7.65 7.08
N VAL A 42 -2.28 8.11 6.82
CA VAL A 42 -1.99 9.53 6.62
C VAL A 42 -2.73 10.07 5.40
N ALA A 43 -2.74 9.36 4.27
CA ALA A 43 -3.46 9.79 3.09
C ALA A 43 -4.99 9.79 3.29
N GLY A 44 -5.51 8.86 4.09
CA GLY A 44 -6.92 8.82 4.48
C GLY A 44 -7.35 10.06 5.26
N GLU A 45 -6.61 10.38 6.32
CA GLU A 45 -6.93 11.46 7.27
C GLU A 45 -6.47 12.85 6.79
N ALA A 46 -5.22 12.98 6.35
CA ALA A 46 -4.64 14.25 5.93
C ALA A 46 -4.97 14.60 4.46
N GLY A 47 -5.44 13.65 3.65
CA GLY A 47 -5.73 13.91 2.24
C GLY A 47 -6.82 14.96 2.02
N SER A 48 -7.81 15.04 2.91
CA SER A 48 -8.84 16.09 2.88
C SER A 48 -8.26 17.46 3.24
N LEU A 49 -7.37 17.54 4.22
CA LEU A 49 -6.66 18.77 4.61
C LEU A 49 -5.79 19.28 3.47
N VAL A 50 -5.03 18.39 2.83
CA VAL A 50 -4.20 18.72 1.66
C VAL A 50 -5.07 19.18 0.50
N TYR A 51 -6.15 18.46 0.19
CA TYR A 51 -7.10 18.87 -0.84
C TYR A 51 -7.63 20.28 -0.58
N ASN A 52 -8.16 20.53 0.61
CA ASN A 52 -8.71 21.83 1.00
C ASN A 52 -7.66 22.94 1.07
N PHE A 53 -6.37 22.64 1.25
CA PHE A 53 -5.31 23.64 1.17
C PHE A 53 -5.07 24.12 -0.26
N PHE A 54 -5.14 23.21 -1.24
CA PHE A 54 -4.93 23.54 -2.66
C PHE A 54 -6.19 24.01 -3.38
N THR A 55 -7.38 23.60 -2.94
CA THR A 55 -8.67 24.00 -3.53
C THR A 55 -9.44 25.02 -2.70
N GLY A 56 -9.11 25.15 -1.41
CA GLY A 56 -9.77 26.07 -0.50
C GLY A 56 -9.31 27.49 -0.72
N THR A 57 -10.29 28.32 -1.07
CA THR A 57 -10.25 29.78 -1.13
C THR A 57 -10.03 30.38 0.26
N LYS A 58 -8.86 30.20 0.88
CA LYS A 58 -8.44 31.13 1.93
C LYS A 58 -7.97 32.39 1.23
N GLN A 59 -8.73 33.47 1.38
CA GLN A 59 -8.38 34.86 1.07
C GLN A 59 -7.04 35.24 1.75
N ILE A 60 -5.90 34.80 1.23
CA ILE A 60 -4.57 35.22 1.72
C ILE A 60 -3.68 35.73 0.58
N ALA A 61 -3.99 35.48 -0.68
CA ALA A 61 -3.28 36.14 -1.78
C ALA A 61 -4.15 36.19 -3.04
N ASP A 62 -4.49 37.40 -3.45
CA ASP A 62 -5.41 37.79 -4.52
C ASP A 62 -4.84 37.54 -5.94
N THR A 63 -4.02 36.50 -6.17
CA THR A 63 -3.27 36.44 -7.46
C THR A 63 -2.87 35.07 -7.99
N VAL A 64 -3.27 33.94 -7.39
CA VAL A 64 -2.95 32.63 -8.01
C VAL A 64 -4.16 31.69 -7.98
N TRP A 65 -4.98 31.80 -9.02
CA TRP A 65 -6.01 30.82 -9.35
C TRP A 65 -5.36 29.55 -9.90
N ILE A 66 -5.09 28.58 -9.03
CA ILE A 66 -4.88 27.19 -9.45
C ILE A 66 -6.24 26.51 -9.46
N SER A 67 -7.03 26.75 -10.50
CA SER A 67 -8.24 25.96 -10.80
C SER A 67 -7.83 24.58 -11.31
N SER A 68 -7.16 23.79 -10.47
CA SER A 68 -6.92 22.39 -10.79
C SER A 68 -8.22 21.62 -10.62
N ASN A 69 -8.72 21.01 -11.70
CA ASN A 69 -9.80 20.03 -11.70
C ASN A 69 -9.33 18.71 -11.04
N MET A 70 -8.68 18.83 -9.88
CA MET A 70 -8.07 17.73 -9.16
C MET A 70 -9.13 17.13 -8.26
N SER A 71 -9.39 15.83 -8.42
CA SER A 71 -10.35 15.15 -7.55
C SER A 71 -9.73 14.87 -6.17
N LEU A 72 -10.54 14.84 -5.12
CA LEU A 72 -10.10 14.42 -3.77
C LEU A 72 -9.44 13.04 -3.80
N PHE A 73 -9.98 12.12 -4.61
CA PHE A 73 -9.40 10.81 -4.86
C PHE A 73 -7.96 10.91 -5.39
N SER A 74 -7.73 11.74 -6.42
CA SER A 74 -6.40 11.94 -7.00
C SER A 74 -5.42 12.49 -5.97
N VAL A 75 -5.84 13.42 -5.11
CA VAL A 75 -4.99 13.95 -4.01
C VAL A 75 -4.63 12.85 -3.03
N LYS A 76 -5.60 12.04 -2.58
CA LYS A 76 -5.35 10.93 -1.65
C LYS A 76 -4.40 9.89 -2.23
N VAL A 77 -4.60 9.47 -3.48
CA VAL A 77 -3.73 8.51 -4.17
C VAL A 77 -2.33 9.08 -4.39
N ALA A 78 -2.23 10.34 -4.82
CA ALA A 78 -0.95 11.01 -5.01
C ALA A 78 -0.17 11.15 -3.70
N LEU A 79 -0.84 11.57 -2.63
CA LEU A 79 -0.25 11.69 -1.30
C LEU A 79 0.21 10.32 -0.77
N PHE A 80 -0.61 9.28 -0.94
CA PHE A 80 -0.28 7.91 -0.58
C PHE A 80 0.97 7.40 -1.30
N ALA A 81 1.00 7.51 -2.63
CA ALA A 81 2.14 7.10 -3.44
C ALA A 81 3.40 7.92 -3.11
N LEU A 82 3.26 9.23 -2.90
CA LEU A 82 4.35 10.13 -2.56
C LEU A 82 4.97 9.76 -1.21
N ILE A 83 4.16 9.46 -0.18
CA ILE A 83 4.68 9.00 1.12
C ILE A 83 5.47 7.70 0.97
N ILE A 84 4.92 6.71 0.25
CA ILE A 84 5.62 5.43 0.02
C ILE A 84 6.94 5.66 -0.71
N ILE A 85 6.93 6.44 -1.79
CA ILE A 85 8.14 6.70 -2.60
C ILE A 85 9.18 7.46 -1.77
N LEU A 86 8.79 8.53 -1.07
CA LEU A 86 9.72 9.31 -0.25
C LEU A 86 10.31 8.47 0.88
N MET A 87 9.48 7.70 1.60
CA MET A 87 9.97 6.88 2.71
C MET A 87 10.83 5.70 2.23
N THR A 88 10.55 5.15 1.05
CA THR A 88 11.35 4.06 0.47
C THR A 88 12.68 4.55 -0.12
N THR A 89 12.73 5.78 -0.64
CA THR A 89 13.94 6.36 -1.27
C THR A 89 14.86 7.06 -0.27
N ARG A 90 14.30 7.75 0.73
CA ARG A 90 15.05 8.50 1.75
C ARG A 90 15.28 7.72 3.04
N GLY A 91 14.50 6.66 3.27
CA GLY A 91 14.69 5.80 4.43
C GLY A 91 15.98 5.00 4.25
N GLU A 92 17.03 5.33 5.02
CA GLU A 92 18.16 4.45 5.31
C GLU A 92 17.73 3.20 6.11
N LEU A 93 16.53 2.67 5.88
CA LEU A 93 15.99 1.47 6.52
C LEU A 93 16.68 0.19 6.00
N GLY A 94 17.84 0.35 5.36
CA GLY A 94 18.56 -0.61 4.52
C GLY A 94 19.66 -1.42 5.21
N THR A 95 19.59 -1.65 6.52
CA THR A 95 20.49 -2.60 7.21
C THR A 95 19.83 -3.92 7.61
N LEU A 96 18.64 -4.23 7.09
CA LEU A 96 18.06 -5.59 7.16
C LEU A 96 18.57 -6.53 6.05
N ASN A 97 19.80 -6.31 5.55
CA ASN A 97 20.43 -7.17 4.54
C ASN A 97 20.82 -8.57 5.08
N ASN A 98 20.78 -8.77 6.40
CA ASN A 98 21.13 -10.04 7.05
C ASN A 98 19.94 -10.98 7.28
N LEU A 99 18.77 -10.74 6.67
CA LEU A 99 17.69 -11.72 6.72
C LEU A 99 18.06 -12.90 5.82
N ALA A 100 18.35 -14.04 6.44
CA ALA A 100 18.85 -15.29 5.86
C ALA A 100 18.38 -15.55 4.40
N LYS A 101 19.33 -15.87 3.52
CA LYS A 101 19.08 -16.33 2.15
C LYS A 101 18.68 -17.81 2.18
N GLY A 102 17.56 -18.16 1.54
CA GLY A 102 17.07 -19.54 1.47
C GLY A 102 15.61 -19.62 1.00
N VAL A 103 15.13 -20.83 0.70
CA VAL A 103 13.77 -21.07 0.16
C VAL A 103 12.66 -20.47 1.04
N ARG A 104 12.81 -20.55 2.37
CA ARG A 104 11.90 -19.92 3.33
C ARG A 104 11.84 -18.39 3.15
N SER A 105 12.98 -17.76 2.82
CA SER A 105 13.07 -16.32 2.59
C SER A 105 12.30 -15.92 1.33
N THR A 106 12.44 -16.66 0.24
CA THR A 106 11.72 -16.42 -1.02
C THR A 106 10.21 -16.56 -0.85
N LEU A 107 9.74 -17.59 -0.13
CA LEU A 107 8.32 -17.76 0.17
C LEU A 107 7.77 -16.60 1.00
N LEU A 108 8.52 -16.13 2.00
CA LEU A 108 8.17 -14.94 2.79
C LEU A 108 8.11 -13.68 1.92
N VAL A 109 9.05 -13.50 0.99
CA VAL A 109 8.98 -12.37 0.04
C VAL A 109 7.69 -12.43 -0.77
N GLY A 110 7.33 -13.60 -1.31
CA GLY A 110 6.07 -13.78 -2.04
C GLY A 110 4.87 -13.43 -1.18
N PHE A 111 4.83 -13.92 0.06
CA PHE A 111 3.78 -13.61 1.03
C PHE A 111 3.68 -12.11 1.30
N TYR A 112 4.76 -11.46 1.73
CA TYR A 112 4.74 -10.02 2.03
C TYR A 112 4.41 -9.17 0.80
N SER A 113 4.89 -9.54 -0.39
CA SER A 113 4.57 -8.82 -1.63
C SER A 113 3.10 -8.95 -2.01
N PHE A 114 2.51 -10.13 -1.82
CA PHE A 114 1.08 -10.37 -2.05
C PHE A 114 0.21 -9.53 -1.11
N PHE A 115 0.55 -9.51 0.19
CA PHE A 115 -0.14 -8.68 1.17
C PHE A 115 0.04 -7.19 0.91
N ASN A 116 1.23 -6.77 0.46
CA ASN A 116 1.49 -5.38 0.11
C ASN A 116 0.64 -4.92 -1.07
N ALA A 117 0.54 -5.74 -2.12
CA ALA A 117 -0.33 -5.48 -3.26
C ALA A 117 -1.80 -5.36 -2.84
N GLY A 118 -2.29 -6.30 -2.03
CA GLY A 118 -3.67 -6.27 -1.51
C GLY A 118 -3.96 -5.04 -0.67
N LEU A 119 -3.01 -4.65 0.19
CA LEU A 119 -3.13 -3.44 1.00
C LEU A 119 -3.22 -2.20 0.11
N ILE A 120 -2.29 -2.02 -0.83
CA ILE A 120 -2.28 -0.86 -1.74
C ILE A 120 -3.60 -0.79 -2.52
N VAL A 121 -4.05 -1.89 -3.12
CA VAL A 121 -5.32 -1.92 -3.86
C VAL A 121 -6.49 -1.58 -2.96
N SER A 122 -6.58 -2.18 -1.76
CA SER A 122 -7.66 -1.90 -0.81
C SER A 122 -7.68 -0.44 -0.34
N SER A 123 -6.51 0.17 -0.16
CA SER A 123 -6.36 1.59 0.19
C SER A 123 -6.84 2.49 -0.94
N ILE A 124 -6.44 2.21 -2.18
CA ILE A 124 -6.89 2.97 -3.35
C ILE A 124 -8.41 2.88 -3.50
N ILE A 125 -9.00 1.70 -3.35
CA ILE A 125 -10.46 1.50 -3.37
C ILE A 125 -11.13 2.38 -2.31
N LYS A 126 -10.61 2.42 -1.07
CA LYS A 126 -11.17 3.27 0.00
C LYS A 126 -11.01 4.76 -0.21
N PHE A 127 -10.12 5.19 -1.12
CA PHE A 127 -10.01 6.60 -1.46
C PHE A 127 -11.05 7.05 -2.49
N LEU A 128 -11.69 6.11 -3.21
CA LEU A 128 -12.76 6.46 -4.15
C LEU A 128 -13.99 7.02 -3.41
N PRO A 129 -14.75 7.91 -4.04
CA PRO A 129 -16.08 8.29 -3.55
C PRO A 129 -17.01 7.07 -3.50
N GLU A 130 -17.97 7.06 -2.57
CA GLU A 130 -18.87 5.91 -2.35
C GLU A 130 -19.64 5.49 -3.61
N GLY A 131 -20.09 6.44 -4.43
CA GLY A 131 -20.77 6.14 -5.69
C GLY A 131 -19.87 5.38 -6.68
N THR A 132 -18.64 5.84 -6.87
CA THR A 132 -17.69 5.18 -7.79
C THR A 132 -17.18 3.85 -7.24
N GLN A 133 -17.15 3.67 -5.91
CA GLN A 133 -16.85 2.36 -5.31
C GLN A 133 -17.92 1.33 -5.68
N GLN A 134 -19.20 1.69 -5.60
CA GLN A 134 -20.30 0.79 -5.95
C GLN A 134 -20.26 0.41 -7.44
N ASP A 135 -19.99 1.38 -8.32
CA ASP A 135 -19.78 1.11 -9.74
C ASP A 135 -18.62 0.14 -9.98
N LEU A 136 -17.49 0.33 -9.29
CA LEU A 136 -16.35 -0.58 -9.37
C LEU A 136 -16.70 -1.98 -8.89
N PHE A 137 -17.44 -2.11 -7.79
CA PHE A 137 -17.85 -3.39 -7.23
C PHE A 137 -18.82 -4.16 -8.15
N ASN A 138 -19.69 -3.44 -8.85
CA ASN A 138 -20.57 -4.04 -9.87
C ASN A 138 -19.80 -4.55 -11.09
N LEU A 139 -18.67 -3.90 -11.42
CA LEU A 139 -17.84 -4.23 -12.57
C LEU A 139 -16.69 -5.19 -12.25
N SER A 140 -16.33 -5.37 -10.98
CA SER A 140 -15.14 -6.13 -10.55
C SER A 140 -15.41 -7.00 -9.32
N PRO A 141 -15.68 -8.30 -9.53
CA PRO A 141 -15.69 -9.29 -8.46
C PRO A 141 -14.39 -9.35 -7.65
N ILE A 142 -13.23 -9.06 -8.26
CA ILE A 142 -11.95 -9.00 -7.54
C ILE A 142 -11.91 -7.83 -6.58
N ALA A 143 -12.36 -6.64 -7.00
CA ALA A 143 -12.44 -5.46 -6.13
C ALA A 143 -13.29 -5.72 -4.88
N VAL A 144 -14.44 -6.39 -5.06
CA VAL A 144 -15.33 -6.79 -3.94
C VAL A 144 -14.59 -7.69 -2.96
N LYS A 145 -13.88 -8.71 -3.45
CA LYS A 145 -13.10 -9.62 -2.58
C LYS A 145 -11.99 -8.86 -1.85
N VAL A 146 -11.24 -8.01 -2.55
CA VAL A 146 -10.15 -7.25 -1.93
C VAL A 146 -10.66 -6.33 -0.82
N ASP A 147 -11.79 -5.63 -1.02
CA ASP A 147 -12.39 -4.77 0.03
C ASP A 147 -12.94 -5.61 1.20
N SER A 148 -13.63 -6.70 0.92
CA SER A 148 -14.23 -7.57 1.94
C SER A 148 -13.19 -8.18 2.88
N TYR A 149 -12.01 -8.55 2.35
CA TYR A 149 -10.92 -9.11 3.14
C TYR A 149 -9.93 -8.05 3.67
N ARG A 150 -10.28 -6.76 3.68
CA ARG A 150 -9.40 -5.67 4.14
C ARG A 150 -8.76 -5.90 5.50
N ILE A 151 -9.52 -6.38 6.47
CA ILE A 151 -8.97 -6.64 7.81
C ILE A 151 -7.88 -7.73 7.78
N TRP A 152 -8.00 -8.71 6.89
CA TRP A 152 -7.02 -9.78 6.72
C TRP A 152 -5.76 -9.28 6.01
N TRP A 153 -5.91 -8.39 5.02
CA TRP A 153 -4.77 -7.71 4.39
C TRP A 153 -3.95 -6.93 5.40
N LEU A 154 -4.62 -6.37 6.41
CA LEU A 154 -4.00 -5.56 7.46
C LEU A 154 -3.37 -6.41 8.59
N LEU A 155 -4.03 -7.48 9.04
CA LEU A 155 -3.62 -8.21 10.23
C LEU A 155 -2.62 -9.33 9.95
N LEU A 156 -2.84 -10.13 8.88
CA LEU A 156 -2.01 -11.30 8.62
C LEU A 156 -0.52 -11.02 8.52
N PRO A 157 -0.04 -10.00 7.79
CA PRO A 157 1.39 -9.77 7.70
C PRO A 157 2.01 -9.33 9.03
N ILE A 158 1.25 -8.63 9.88
CA ILE A 158 1.71 -8.24 11.22
C ILE A 158 1.84 -9.48 12.10
N LEU A 159 0.86 -10.38 12.07
CA LEU A 159 0.91 -11.64 12.81
C LEU A 159 2.09 -12.52 12.39
N VAL A 160 2.35 -12.63 11.08
CA VAL A 160 3.51 -13.36 10.57
C VAL A 160 4.81 -12.72 11.05
N MET A 161 4.94 -11.39 10.98
CA MET A 161 6.12 -10.66 11.45
C MET A 161 6.38 -10.90 12.95
N ILE A 162 5.34 -10.84 13.79
CA ILE A 162 5.43 -11.14 15.22
C ILE A 162 5.88 -12.58 15.44
N GLY A 163 5.26 -13.54 14.75
CA GLY A 163 5.62 -14.96 14.83
C GLY A 163 7.07 -15.21 14.41
N GLU A 164 7.55 -14.55 13.37
CA GLU A 164 8.95 -14.61 12.95
C GLU A 164 9.91 -14.04 13.99
N GLY A 165 9.51 -12.97 14.70
CA GLY A 165 10.28 -12.39 15.79
C GLY A 165 10.50 -13.38 16.94
N PHE A 166 9.43 -14.04 17.39
CA PHE A 166 9.52 -15.04 18.46
C PHE A 166 10.36 -16.27 18.09
N LEU A 167 10.26 -16.74 16.83
CA LEU A 167 11.04 -17.88 16.36
C LEU A 167 12.54 -17.60 16.30
N ARG A 168 12.94 -16.36 16.00
CA ARG A 168 14.35 -15.95 15.98
C ARG A 168 14.95 -15.87 17.38
N GLY A 169 14.21 -15.31 18.34
CA GLY A 169 14.67 -15.22 19.73
C GLY A 169 15.00 -16.58 20.36
N ARG A 170 14.30 -17.66 19.96
CA ARG A 170 14.64 -19.02 20.43
C ARG A 170 15.95 -19.57 19.85
N GLN A 171 16.33 -19.16 18.63
CA GLN A 171 17.54 -19.66 17.97
C GLN A 171 18.82 -19.03 18.54
N GLU A 172 18.73 -17.83 19.09
CA GLU A 172 19.86 -17.17 19.76
C GLU A 172 20.12 -17.79 21.14
N VAL A 173 19.07 -18.09 21.91
CA VAL A 173 19.18 -18.76 23.23
C VAL A 173 19.75 -20.18 23.18
N THR A 174 19.66 -20.86 22.03
CA THR A 174 20.19 -22.25 21.89
C THR A 174 21.65 -22.29 21.42
N LYS A 175 22.25 -21.14 21.10
CA LYS A 175 23.64 -21.03 20.62
C LYS A 175 24.63 -20.51 21.67
N GLU A 176 24.14 -20.11 22.85
CA GLU A 176 24.93 -19.84 24.05
C GLU A 176 25.01 -21.09 24.95
#